data_AF-A0A1A7NM75-F1
#
_entry.id   AF-A0A1A7NM75-F1
#
_cell.length_a   1.000
_cell.length_b   1.000
_cell.length_c   1.000
_cell.angle_alpha   90.00
_cell.angle_beta   90.00
_cell.angle_gamma   90.00
#
_symmetry.space_group_name_H-M   'P 1'
#
loop_
_entity.id
_entity.type
_entity.pdbx_description
1 polymer ?
#
loop_
_entity_poly.entity_id
_entity_poly.type
_entity_poly.pdbx_seq_one_letter_code
_entity_poly.pdbx_strand_id
1 'polypeptide(L)'
;MGGPSKGQVLTLSGNVQIKPVEEEFRGGAIVFVDDFSAIRDNLKLSTSFDNVHGLVIAFQGQLGSYGLPSHNNTLILNGSDNYFLRLNEFGSIASLPQDKNDQIIFGFSEDFDKTKIAGKKIFAFDTITKEGTGTWILEGTLDEGIITADKEDGKTPGILVKEGTLALAPNAVLNVASYAEEGVVSVPGIQLSGGVMELGDNSQTNSDLWVDKGATLYALSGQESVKSLVLNGIYKMDIAAVDNYSQIHSNDTVVIDPDAKLDINATLAKGGDEVFKNIITSDVAVKGIFKQENVTDNSILFDFTPWADPNGKAIHLNAKAVPAPEPEPEPTPTPEPKPEPTPTPEPTRGLIEHLVKEACDDCLAPMAASLDKIKASVDNDIALGLMPLTSEKEVVNAVEQMQPLLGIRTSRVIMEATDTLTKSIPTGRCLANSGENQVWAKVLGEWNEREGLSGLSGYQATHSGIAIGSERCVTENTKLGLTAGYLKTDADSYDSAANHNLKADTWQVGVYGNTELTPQWDIDFYAGIGQAYLDGKRHLSFLGRTAESE
;
A
#
# COMPACT_ATOMS: atom_id res chain seq x y z
N MET A 1 -12.62 -3.11 58.02
CA MET A 1 -12.13 -2.20 56.96
C MET A 1 -11.09 -2.97 56.17
N GLY A 2 -11.51 -3.73 55.16
CA GLY A 2 -10.61 -4.45 54.26
C GLY A 2 -10.27 -3.53 53.08
N GLY A 3 -8.99 -3.23 52.89
CA GLY A 3 -8.53 -2.60 51.66
C GLY A 3 -8.67 -3.57 50.48
N PRO A 4 -8.75 -3.10 49.23
CA PRO A 4 -8.82 -3.97 48.07
C PRO A 4 -7.55 -4.82 48.00
N SER A 5 -7.72 -6.14 48.00
CA SER A 5 -6.66 -7.09 47.70
C SER A 5 -6.13 -6.80 46.30
N LYS A 6 -4.81 -6.63 46.16
CA LYS A 6 -4.16 -6.31 44.87
C LYS A 6 -3.76 -7.60 44.17
N GLY A 7 -4.12 -7.70 42.89
CA GLY A 7 -3.57 -8.66 41.91
C GLY A 7 -2.07 -8.83 41.99
N GLN A 8 -1.57 -10.07 41.83
CA GLN A 8 -0.15 -10.27 41.54
C GLN A 8 0.10 -9.87 40.08
N VAL A 9 1.20 -9.16 39.82
CA VAL A 9 1.59 -8.73 38.47
C VAL A 9 3.04 -9.12 38.25
N LEU A 10 3.29 -10.02 37.30
CA LEU A 10 4.63 -10.33 36.80
C LEU A 10 4.84 -9.63 35.46
N THR A 11 5.89 -8.81 35.35
CA THR A 11 6.23 -8.13 34.08
C THR A 11 7.49 -8.72 33.48
N LEU A 12 7.40 -9.16 32.23
CA LEU A 12 8.52 -9.65 31.43
C LEU A 12 8.89 -8.61 30.38
N SER A 13 10.16 -8.22 30.37
CA SER A 13 10.73 -7.22 29.47
C SER A 13 12.15 -7.62 29.05
N GLY A 14 12.61 -7.14 27.90
CA GLY A 14 13.93 -7.47 27.37
C GLY A 14 14.07 -8.95 26.97
N ASN A 15 15.26 -9.54 27.16
CA ASN A 15 15.58 -10.91 26.71
C ASN A 15 15.47 -11.95 27.84
N VAL A 16 14.50 -11.79 28.74
CA VAL A 16 14.30 -12.73 29.85
C VAL A 16 13.89 -14.09 29.28
N GLN A 17 14.66 -15.13 29.61
CA GLN A 17 14.29 -16.52 29.35
C GLN A 17 13.61 -17.12 30.57
N ILE A 18 12.45 -17.72 30.36
CA ILE A 18 11.72 -18.46 31.39
C ILE A 18 11.72 -19.93 31.00
N LYS A 19 12.10 -20.78 31.95
CA LYS A 19 12.17 -22.23 31.77
C LYS A 19 11.34 -22.90 32.85
N PRO A 20 10.85 -24.13 32.61
CA PRO A 20 10.18 -24.91 33.64
C PRO A 20 11.09 -25.08 34.86
N VAL A 21 10.49 -25.17 36.05
CA VAL A 21 11.24 -25.34 37.31
C VAL A 21 11.99 -26.68 37.34
N GLU A 22 11.51 -27.71 36.62
CA GLU A 22 12.12 -29.04 36.52
C GLU A 22 12.15 -29.52 35.05
N GLU A 23 13.16 -30.34 34.68
CA GLU A 23 13.28 -30.91 33.33
C GLU A 23 12.20 -31.96 33.04
N GLU A 24 11.74 -32.66 34.07
CA GLU A 24 10.53 -33.50 34.04
C GLU A 24 9.32 -32.63 34.39
N PHE A 25 8.18 -32.85 33.72
CA PHE A 25 7.05 -31.93 33.71
C PHE A 25 6.21 -32.03 34.99
N ARG A 26 6.81 -31.66 36.14
CA ARG A 26 6.18 -31.70 37.46
C ARG A 26 5.78 -30.32 37.98
N GLY A 27 6.24 -29.24 37.34
CA GLY A 27 5.95 -27.86 37.72
C GLY A 27 5.85 -26.88 36.54
N GLY A 28 5.03 -25.83 36.69
CA GLY A 28 4.92 -24.73 35.73
C GLY A 28 6.17 -23.85 35.70
N ALA A 29 6.33 -23.06 34.65
CA ALA A 29 7.41 -22.09 34.54
C ALA A 29 7.10 -20.76 35.27
N ILE A 30 5.81 -20.44 35.40
CA ILE A 30 5.28 -19.37 36.25
C ILE A 30 4.10 -19.93 37.05
N VAL A 31 4.13 -19.75 38.36
CA VAL A 31 3.06 -20.19 39.26
C VAL A 31 2.63 -19.02 40.13
N PHE A 32 1.37 -18.61 40.02
CA PHE A 32 0.73 -17.67 40.93
C PHE A 32 0.04 -18.46 42.06
N VAL A 33 0.22 -18.03 43.31
CA VAL A 33 -0.37 -18.69 44.48
C VAL A 33 -1.09 -17.63 45.30
N ASP A 34 -2.40 -17.82 45.50
CA ASP A 34 -3.22 -16.96 46.35
C ASP A 34 -3.82 -17.71 47.56
N ASP A 35 -3.73 -17.07 48.73
CA ASP A 35 -4.28 -17.55 49.99
C ASP A 35 -5.77 -17.13 50.07
N PHE A 36 -6.63 -17.99 49.51
CA PHE A 36 -8.09 -18.01 49.70
C PHE A 36 -8.93 -16.90 49.05
N SER A 37 -8.34 -15.91 48.37
CA SER A 37 -9.09 -14.93 47.57
C SER A 37 -9.13 -15.28 46.08
N ALA A 38 -10.19 -14.85 45.40
CA ALA A 38 -10.29 -14.91 43.94
C ALA A 38 -9.65 -13.64 43.35
N ILE A 39 -8.32 -13.52 43.50
CA ILE A 39 -7.58 -12.37 42.95
C ILE A 39 -7.24 -12.63 41.48
N ARG A 40 -7.26 -11.56 40.66
CA ARG A 40 -6.82 -11.59 39.26
C ARG A 40 -5.30 -11.45 39.16
N ASP A 41 -4.65 -12.48 38.64
CA ASP A 41 -3.22 -12.53 38.37
C ASP A 41 -2.92 -12.06 36.95
N ASN A 42 -1.83 -11.30 36.80
CA ASN A 42 -1.50 -10.64 35.54
C ASN A 42 -0.09 -11.03 35.10
N LEU A 43 0.02 -11.60 33.90
CA LEU A 43 1.30 -11.72 33.20
C LEU A 43 1.40 -10.63 32.15
N LYS A 44 2.27 -9.64 32.39
CA LYS A 44 2.52 -8.54 31.46
C LYS A 44 3.75 -8.83 30.61
N LEU A 45 3.56 -8.87 29.30
CA LEU A 45 4.60 -9.10 28.31
C LEU A 45 4.93 -7.81 27.58
N SER A 46 6.20 -7.49 27.47
CA SER A 46 6.70 -6.37 26.67
C SER A 46 7.84 -6.79 25.73
N THR A 47 7.87 -8.08 25.40
CA THR A 47 8.88 -8.76 24.60
C THR A 47 8.27 -10.03 23.97
N SER A 48 8.97 -10.68 23.05
CA SER A 48 8.50 -11.92 22.42
C SER A 48 8.27 -13.02 23.47
N PHE A 49 7.17 -13.75 23.28
CA PHE A 49 6.83 -14.89 24.13
C PHE A 49 7.62 -16.16 23.77
N ASP A 50 8.39 -16.17 22.68
CA ASP A 50 9.18 -17.34 22.25
C ASP A 50 10.17 -17.82 23.31
N ASN A 51 10.62 -16.93 24.19
CA ASN A 51 11.56 -17.21 25.27
C ASN A 51 10.90 -17.78 26.54
N VAL A 52 9.57 -17.92 26.55
CA VAL A 52 8.83 -18.54 27.65
C VAL A 52 8.60 -20.00 27.32
N HIS A 53 9.30 -20.87 28.05
CA HIS A 53 9.19 -22.30 27.94
C HIS A 53 8.52 -22.84 29.20
N GLY A 54 7.32 -23.42 29.05
CA GLY A 54 6.56 -24.06 30.13
C GLY A 54 5.38 -23.25 30.63
N LEU A 55 4.56 -23.86 31.48
CA LEU A 55 3.19 -23.41 31.74
C LEU A 55 3.12 -22.20 32.68
N VAL A 56 2.08 -21.41 32.50
CA VAL A 56 1.61 -20.38 33.43
C VAL A 56 0.35 -20.90 34.10
N ILE A 57 0.28 -20.92 35.43
CA ILE A 57 -0.86 -21.46 36.20
C ILE A 57 -1.08 -20.62 37.46
N ALA A 58 -2.34 -20.47 37.89
CA ALA A 58 -2.71 -19.87 39.17
C ALA A 58 -3.44 -20.89 40.09
N PHE A 59 -3.18 -20.81 41.39
CA PHE A 59 -3.78 -21.66 42.41
C PHE A 59 -4.50 -20.87 43.50
N GLN A 60 -5.62 -21.42 43.94
CA GLN A 60 -6.29 -21.00 45.17
C GLN A 60 -5.97 -22.00 46.28
N GLY A 61 -5.17 -21.59 47.28
CA GLY A 61 -4.81 -22.39 48.46
C GLY A 61 -3.34 -22.29 48.87
N GLN A 62 -3.04 -22.77 50.09
CA GLN A 62 -1.70 -22.68 50.69
C GLN A 62 -0.72 -23.67 50.02
N LEU A 63 0.52 -23.24 49.74
CA LEU A 63 1.61 -24.11 49.26
C LEU A 63 1.75 -25.37 50.12
N GLY A 64 1.50 -26.55 49.55
CA GLY A 64 1.53 -27.85 50.24
C GLY A 64 0.18 -28.38 50.71
N SER A 65 -0.93 -27.68 50.42
CA SER A 65 -2.31 -28.17 50.59
C SER A 65 -2.99 -28.35 49.23
N TYR A 66 -4.08 -29.13 49.20
CA TYR A 66 -4.92 -29.33 48.02
C TYR A 66 -5.42 -27.97 47.47
N GLY A 67 -4.89 -27.52 46.34
CA GLY A 67 -5.29 -26.28 45.66
C GLY A 67 -6.03 -26.59 44.37
N LEU A 68 -7.12 -25.88 44.10
CA LEU A 68 -7.82 -25.95 42.82
C LEU A 68 -7.26 -24.87 41.88
N PRO A 69 -7.08 -25.16 40.57
CA PRO A 69 -6.78 -24.13 39.58
C PRO A 69 -7.85 -23.04 39.56
N SER A 70 -7.44 -21.77 39.54
CA SER A 70 -8.36 -20.63 39.42
C SER A 70 -8.38 -20.08 37.98
N HIS A 71 -9.55 -19.54 37.58
CA HIS A 71 -9.83 -18.96 36.25
C HIS A 71 -9.70 -17.43 36.26
N ASN A 72 -8.67 -16.92 36.94
CA ASN A 72 -8.49 -15.49 37.15
C ASN A 72 -7.14 -14.99 36.62
N ASN A 73 -6.72 -15.44 35.43
CA ASN A 73 -5.47 -15.02 34.80
C ASN A 73 -5.71 -14.05 33.63
N THR A 74 -4.96 -12.95 33.60
CA THR A 74 -4.94 -12.00 32.49
C THR A 74 -3.57 -11.94 31.85
N LEU A 75 -3.53 -12.15 30.53
CA LEU A 75 -2.34 -11.91 29.71
C LEU A 75 -2.36 -10.47 29.21
N ILE A 76 -1.42 -9.64 29.65
CA ILE A 76 -1.29 -8.27 29.18
C ILE A 76 -0.21 -8.22 28.10
N LEU A 77 -0.60 -8.01 26.85
CA LEU A 77 0.30 -7.77 25.73
C LEU A 77 0.66 -6.29 25.69
N ASN A 78 1.94 -5.95 25.85
CA ASN A 78 2.48 -4.59 25.88
C ASN A 78 3.76 -4.52 25.01
N GLY A 79 4.40 -3.36 24.94
CA GLY A 79 5.59 -3.10 24.14
C GLY A 79 5.34 -2.08 23.02
N SER A 80 6.43 -1.57 22.46
CA SER A 80 6.44 -0.63 21.33
C SER A 80 6.77 -1.29 19.99
N ASP A 81 7.29 -2.52 20.00
CA ASP A 81 7.71 -3.24 18.81
C ASP A 81 6.66 -4.25 18.33
N ASN A 82 7.00 -4.99 17.29
CA ASN A 82 6.17 -6.05 16.72
C ASN A 82 6.52 -7.41 17.34
N TYR A 83 5.51 -8.07 17.91
CA TYR A 83 5.65 -9.37 18.56
C TYR A 83 4.61 -10.36 18.04
N PHE A 84 4.90 -11.66 18.18
CA PHE A 84 4.02 -12.74 17.75
C PHE A 84 3.51 -13.52 18.96
N LEU A 85 2.27 -14.00 18.86
CA LEU A 85 1.65 -14.88 19.84
C LEU A 85 0.88 -15.98 19.12
N ARG A 86 1.28 -17.23 19.38
CA ARG A 86 0.67 -18.40 18.77
C ARG A 86 -0.52 -18.87 19.61
N LEU A 87 -1.72 -18.72 19.06
CA LEU A 87 -2.98 -19.05 19.75
C LEU A 87 -3.10 -20.55 20.04
N ASN A 88 -2.53 -21.37 19.16
CA ASN A 88 -2.48 -22.81 19.35
C ASN A 88 -1.51 -23.24 20.46
N GLU A 89 -0.77 -22.34 21.12
CA GLU A 89 0.04 -22.67 22.29
C GLU A 89 -0.74 -22.58 23.60
N PHE A 90 -1.98 -22.05 23.58
CA PHE A 90 -2.88 -21.96 24.74
C PHE A 90 -3.65 -23.29 24.95
N GLY A 91 -3.89 -23.64 26.21
CA GLY A 91 -4.73 -24.75 26.62
C GLY A 91 -5.88 -24.28 27.54
N SER A 92 -6.92 -25.11 27.69
CA SER A 92 -8.03 -24.85 28.61
C SER A 92 -7.84 -25.61 29.92
N ILE A 93 -7.94 -24.91 31.05
CA ILE A 93 -7.86 -25.50 32.40
C ILE A 93 -9.05 -26.45 32.64
N ALA A 94 -10.20 -26.20 32.03
CA ALA A 94 -11.40 -27.02 32.14
C ALA A 94 -11.26 -28.41 31.50
N SER A 95 -10.26 -28.61 30.62
CA SER A 95 -9.96 -29.91 30.01
C SER A 95 -9.18 -30.85 30.95
N LEU A 96 -8.75 -30.37 32.12
CA LEU A 96 -8.12 -31.20 33.13
C LEU A 96 -9.16 -32.10 33.82
N PRO A 97 -8.84 -33.39 34.08
CA PRO A 97 -9.75 -34.30 34.79
C PRO A 97 -10.15 -33.71 36.16
N GLN A 98 -11.42 -33.40 36.33
CA GLN A 98 -12.01 -33.02 37.63
C GLN A 98 -12.84 -34.19 38.17
N ASP A 99 -12.20 -35.31 38.51
CA ASP A 99 -12.89 -36.37 39.22
C ASP A 99 -13.08 -35.99 40.69
N LYS A 100 -14.32 -36.07 41.18
CA LYS A 100 -14.76 -35.55 42.50
C LYS A 100 -14.05 -36.16 43.73
N ASN A 101 -13.24 -37.20 43.55
CA ASN A 101 -12.46 -37.82 44.64
C ASN A 101 -10.95 -37.58 44.53
N ASP A 102 -10.46 -37.10 43.38
CA ASP A 102 -9.09 -36.67 43.17
C ASP A 102 -9.16 -35.19 42.78
N GLN A 103 -9.27 -34.33 43.80
CA GLN A 103 -8.76 -32.96 43.65
C GLN A 103 -7.38 -33.09 42.99
N ILE A 104 -7.04 -32.28 41.99
CA ILE A 104 -5.66 -32.25 41.49
C ILE A 104 -4.79 -31.85 42.68
N ILE A 105 -4.20 -32.84 43.34
CA ILE A 105 -3.40 -32.66 44.52
C ILE A 105 -2.07 -32.13 44.01
N PHE A 106 -1.85 -30.81 44.12
CA PHE A 106 -0.50 -30.25 43.97
C PHE A 106 0.35 -30.62 45.17
N GLY A 107 0.70 -31.91 45.24
CA GLY A 107 1.71 -32.44 46.11
C GLY A 107 2.60 -33.35 45.28
N PHE A 108 3.54 -32.79 44.53
CA PHE A 108 4.58 -33.53 43.78
C PHE A 108 4.08 -34.84 43.11
N SER A 109 2.82 -34.87 42.63
CA SER A 109 2.20 -36.13 42.20
C SER A 109 2.40 -36.35 40.71
N GLU A 110 2.61 -37.61 40.35
CA GLU A 110 2.89 -38.11 38.99
C GLU A 110 1.73 -37.92 37.99
N ASP A 111 0.60 -37.33 38.41
CA ASP A 111 -0.62 -37.23 37.59
C ASP A 111 -0.60 -36.06 36.61
N PHE A 112 0.18 -35.01 36.87
CA PHE A 112 0.38 -33.90 35.91
C PHE A 112 1.18 -34.34 34.68
N ASP A 113 2.06 -35.32 34.87
CA ASP A 113 2.92 -35.91 33.82
C ASP A 113 2.09 -36.74 32.81
N LYS A 114 0.89 -37.19 33.21
CA LYS A 114 -0.03 -37.98 32.36
C LYS A 114 -0.82 -37.10 31.39
N THR A 115 -1.07 -35.83 31.72
CA THR A 115 -1.67 -34.85 30.84
C THR A 115 -0.61 -34.09 30.04
N LYS A 116 0.17 -34.82 29.23
CA LYS A 116 0.89 -34.20 28.11
C LYS A 116 -0.12 -33.55 27.18
N ILE A 117 -0.46 -32.28 27.36
CA ILE A 117 -1.00 -31.49 26.24
C ILE A 117 0.19 -31.14 25.35
N ALA A 118 0.67 -32.17 24.65
CA ALA A 118 1.91 -32.13 23.90
C ALA A 118 1.92 -30.95 22.91
N GLY A 119 2.94 -30.10 23.02
CA GLY A 119 3.15 -28.97 22.12
C GLY A 119 2.61 -27.61 22.59
N LYS A 120 1.89 -27.53 23.72
CA LYS A 120 1.44 -26.26 24.30
C LYS A 120 2.52 -25.67 25.22
N LYS A 121 2.82 -24.38 25.06
CA LYS A 121 3.71 -23.64 25.98
C LYS A 121 2.93 -22.87 27.05
N ILE A 122 1.63 -22.64 26.85
CA ILE A 122 0.81 -21.74 27.67
C ILE A 122 -0.48 -22.46 28.07
N PHE A 123 -0.94 -22.31 29.32
CA PHE A 123 -2.02 -23.17 29.83
C PHE A 123 -3.20 -22.45 30.51
N ALA A 124 -3.03 -21.23 31.01
CA ALA A 124 -4.06 -20.63 31.88
C ALA A 124 -4.16 -19.13 31.66
N PHE A 125 -5.11 -18.71 30.82
CA PHE A 125 -5.55 -17.31 30.72
C PHE A 125 -7.03 -17.28 30.39
N ASP A 126 -7.75 -16.42 31.09
CA ASP A 126 -9.19 -16.23 30.91
C ASP A 126 -9.43 -15.00 30.05
N THR A 127 -8.57 -13.99 30.20
CA THR A 127 -8.63 -12.77 29.40
C THR A 127 -7.27 -12.35 28.85
N ILE A 128 -7.30 -11.65 27.71
CA ILE A 128 -6.14 -11.00 27.09
C ILE A 128 -6.43 -9.49 27.07
N THR A 129 -5.48 -8.69 27.54
CA THR A 129 -5.52 -7.23 27.38
C THR A 129 -4.36 -6.76 26.52
N LYS A 130 -4.65 -6.02 25.46
CA LYS A 130 -3.63 -5.35 24.64
C LYS A 130 -3.47 -3.89 25.05
N GLU A 131 -2.27 -3.55 25.49
CA GLU A 131 -1.82 -2.21 25.89
C GLU A 131 -0.51 -1.86 25.14
N GLY A 132 -0.03 -0.62 25.23
CA GLY A 132 1.21 -0.19 24.57
C GLY A 132 1.05 0.03 23.07
N THR A 133 1.98 0.79 22.47
CA THR A 133 1.83 1.32 21.11
C THR A 133 2.17 0.32 20.00
N GLY A 134 2.87 -0.78 20.31
CA GLY A 134 3.33 -1.75 19.31
C GLY A 134 2.24 -2.71 18.81
N THR A 135 2.62 -3.56 17.86
CA THR A 135 1.74 -4.55 17.23
C THR A 135 1.98 -5.94 17.80
N TRP A 136 0.91 -6.63 18.18
CA TRP A 136 0.94 -8.06 18.52
C TRP A 136 0.17 -8.85 17.47
N ILE A 137 0.85 -9.78 16.80
CA ILE A 137 0.29 -10.61 15.73
C ILE A 137 -0.11 -11.96 16.33
N LEU A 138 -1.40 -12.28 16.22
CA LEU A 138 -1.99 -13.53 16.66
C LEU A 138 -2.04 -14.52 15.51
N GLU A 139 -1.43 -15.69 15.70
CA GLU A 139 -1.34 -16.72 14.66
C GLU A 139 -2.01 -18.02 15.10
N GLY A 140 -2.64 -18.71 14.13
CA GLY A 140 -3.26 -20.01 14.33
C GLY A 140 -4.69 -19.95 14.84
N THR A 141 -5.14 -21.03 15.48
CA THR A 141 -6.51 -21.19 15.99
C THR A 141 -6.50 -21.17 17.51
N LEU A 142 -7.32 -20.29 18.10
CA LEU A 142 -7.72 -20.38 19.49
C LEU A 142 -8.96 -21.26 19.59
N ASP A 143 -8.87 -22.38 20.29
CA ASP A 143 -10.01 -23.26 20.51
C ASP A 143 -11.06 -22.63 21.43
N GLU A 144 -12.31 -23.04 21.27
CA GLU A 144 -13.43 -22.56 22.09
C GLU A 144 -13.22 -22.88 23.59
N GLY A 145 -13.64 -21.97 24.47
CA GLY A 145 -13.56 -22.18 25.92
C GLY A 145 -12.15 -22.03 26.51
N ILE A 146 -11.19 -21.49 25.75
CA ILE A 146 -9.89 -21.07 26.28
C ILE A 146 -9.97 -19.66 26.85
N ILE A 147 -10.24 -18.65 26.01
CA ILE A 147 -10.42 -17.26 26.43
C ILE A 147 -11.93 -16.99 26.52
N THR A 148 -12.36 -16.42 27.64
CA THR A 148 -13.78 -16.15 27.91
C THR A 148 -13.93 -14.81 28.62
N ALA A 149 -15.01 -14.07 28.34
CA ALA A 149 -15.34 -12.90 29.15
C ALA A 149 -15.45 -13.29 30.64
N ASP A 150 -14.99 -12.40 31.53
CA ASP A 150 -14.94 -12.68 32.95
C ASP A 150 -16.35 -12.86 33.53
N LYS A 151 -16.58 -14.06 34.05
CA LYS A 151 -17.84 -14.45 34.68
C LYS A 151 -17.99 -13.88 36.09
N GLU A 152 -16.90 -13.62 36.82
CA GLU A 152 -16.95 -13.19 38.22
C GLU A 152 -17.23 -11.69 38.35
N ASP A 153 -16.65 -10.85 37.48
CA ASP A 153 -16.90 -9.40 37.47
C ASP A 153 -18.00 -8.95 36.50
N GLY A 154 -18.36 -9.79 35.52
CA GLY A 154 -19.40 -9.55 34.52
C GLY A 154 -19.17 -8.27 33.70
N LYS A 155 -17.92 -7.80 33.60
CA LYS A 155 -17.56 -6.51 32.99
C LYS A 155 -16.33 -6.58 32.10
N THR A 156 -15.47 -7.59 32.27
CA THR A 156 -14.22 -7.69 31.52
C THR A 156 -14.39 -8.59 30.28
N PRO A 157 -14.22 -8.06 29.06
CA PRO A 157 -14.21 -8.86 27.83
C PRO A 157 -13.11 -9.91 27.84
N GLY A 158 -13.32 -10.99 27.08
CA GLY A 158 -12.30 -12.02 26.90
C GLY A 158 -11.04 -11.44 26.26
N ILE A 159 -11.20 -10.55 25.27
CA ILE A 159 -10.10 -9.76 24.71
C ILE A 159 -10.44 -8.28 24.76
N LEU A 160 -9.57 -7.49 25.38
CA LEU A 160 -9.69 -6.04 25.48
C LEU A 160 -8.50 -5.34 24.83
N VAL A 161 -8.74 -4.55 23.79
CA VAL A 161 -7.70 -3.75 23.11
C VAL A 161 -7.82 -2.29 23.54
N LYS A 162 -6.86 -1.82 24.33
CA LYS A 162 -6.82 -0.43 24.84
C LYS A 162 -5.93 0.48 23.99
N GLU A 163 -4.81 -0.04 23.48
CA GLU A 163 -3.79 0.74 22.78
C GLU A 163 -2.97 -0.14 21.81
N GLY A 164 -2.43 0.49 20.76
CA GLY A 164 -1.64 -0.17 19.72
C GLY A 164 -2.47 -1.14 18.89
N THR A 165 -1.82 -2.12 18.26
CA THR A 165 -2.49 -3.01 17.31
C THR A 165 -2.48 -4.46 17.79
N LEU A 166 -3.64 -5.11 17.76
CA LEU A 166 -3.77 -6.56 17.83
C LEU A 166 -4.16 -7.06 16.44
N ALA A 167 -3.22 -7.70 15.73
CA ALA A 167 -3.43 -8.16 14.37
C ALA A 167 -3.71 -9.66 14.33
N LEU A 168 -4.73 -10.08 13.62
CA LEU A 168 -4.94 -11.49 13.26
C LEU A 168 -4.18 -11.79 11.98
N ALA A 169 -3.33 -12.81 11.99
CA ALA A 169 -2.69 -13.29 10.78
C ALA A 169 -3.75 -13.89 9.81
N PRO A 170 -3.44 -13.99 8.51
CA PRO A 170 -4.36 -14.61 7.55
C PRO A 170 -4.80 -16.01 7.97
N ASN A 171 -6.10 -16.30 7.83
CA ASN A 171 -6.74 -17.55 8.28
C ASN A 171 -6.66 -17.83 9.79
N ALA A 172 -6.26 -16.87 10.63
CA ALA A 172 -6.34 -17.05 12.08
C ALA A 172 -7.81 -17.19 12.51
N VAL A 173 -8.05 -18.06 13.48
CA VAL A 173 -9.40 -18.33 13.99
C VAL A 173 -9.42 -18.05 15.48
N LEU A 174 -10.36 -17.21 15.91
CA LEU A 174 -10.48 -16.74 17.27
C LEU A 174 -11.87 -17.09 17.81
N ASN A 175 -11.91 -17.99 18.80
CA ASN A 175 -13.13 -18.41 19.50
C ASN A 175 -13.12 -17.87 20.94
N VAL A 176 -13.65 -16.67 21.13
CA VAL A 176 -13.77 -16.03 22.45
C VAL A 176 -15.23 -15.96 22.87
N ALA A 177 -15.54 -16.52 24.03
CA ALA A 177 -16.91 -16.52 24.54
C ALA A 177 -17.30 -15.12 25.06
N SER A 178 -18.50 -14.67 24.72
CA SER A 178 -19.16 -13.52 25.34
C SER A 178 -19.90 -13.94 26.62
N TYR A 179 -20.24 -12.96 27.44
CA TYR A 179 -21.02 -13.16 28.66
C TYR A 179 -22.31 -12.34 28.63
N ALA A 180 -23.44 -13.01 28.72
CA ALA A 180 -24.74 -12.36 28.82
C ALA A 180 -25.61 -13.08 29.85
N GLU A 181 -26.00 -12.37 30.91
CA GLU A 181 -26.97 -12.83 31.91
C GLU A 181 -28.17 -11.88 31.97
N GLU A 182 -29.34 -12.43 32.28
CA GLU A 182 -30.59 -11.68 32.37
C GLU A 182 -30.51 -10.64 33.50
N GLY A 183 -30.61 -9.34 33.15
CA GLY A 183 -30.48 -8.24 34.10
C GLY A 183 -29.05 -7.70 34.30
N VAL A 184 -28.05 -8.24 33.59
CA VAL A 184 -26.66 -7.75 33.54
C VAL A 184 -26.37 -7.12 32.17
N VAL A 185 -25.42 -6.19 32.11
CA VAL A 185 -24.94 -5.63 30.83
C VAL A 185 -24.20 -6.73 30.08
N SER A 186 -24.59 -7.00 28.83
CA SER A 186 -23.88 -7.95 27.96
C SER A 186 -22.42 -7.53 27.80
N VAL A 187 -21.49 -8.47 27.92
CA VAL A 187 -20.06 -8.25 27.71
C VAL A 187 -19.64 -9.00 26.44
N PRO A 188 -19.06 -8.30 25.45
CA PRO A 188 -18.63 -8.93 24.22
C PRO A 188 -17.46 -9.90 24.49
N GLY A 189 -17.25 -10.83 23.56
CA GLY A 189 -16.03 -11.64 23.59
C GLY A 189 -14.80 -10.76 23.37
N ILE A 190 -14.93 -9.77 22.47
CA ILE A 190 -13.84 -8.85 22.10
C ILE A 190 -14.33 -7.41 22.15
N GLN A 191 -13.56 -6.54 22.78
CA GLN A 191 -13.83 -5.10 22.83
C GLN A 191 -12.58 -4.30 22.48
N LEU A 192 -12.75 -3.32 21.58
CA LEU A 192 -11.75 -2.31 21.26
C LEU A 192 -12.15 -1.01 21.94
N SER A 193 -11.35 -0.54 22.90
CA SER A 193 -11.63 0.66 23.71
C SER A 193 -10.78 1.88 23.33
N GLY A 194 -9.81 1.70 22.42
CA GLY A 194 -8.97 2.79 21.90
C GLY A 194 -7.86 2.36 20.94
N GLY A 195 -7.48 1.07 20.93
CA GLY A 195 -6.50 0.55 19.98
C GLY A 195 -7.12 0.09 18.65
N VAL A 196 -6.30 -0.62 17.88
CA VAL A 196 -6.63 -1.18 16.57
C VAL A 196 -6.74 -2.70 16.68
N MET A 197 -7.79 -3.28 16.11
CA MET A 197 -7.77 -4.69 15.74
C MET A 197 -7.66 -4.78 14.23
N GLU A 198 -6.61 -5.43 13.75
CA GLU A 198 -6.40 -5.69 12.33
C GLU A 198 -6.83 -7.12 12.02
N LEU A 199 -7.73 -7.29 11.04
CA LEU A 199 -8.22 -8.58 10.59
C LEU A 199 -7.50 -8.95 9.30
N GLY A 200 -6.65 -9.97 9.37
CA GLY A 200 -6.00 -10.54 8.20
C GLY A 200 -6.98 -11.24 7.28
N ASP A 201 -6.57 -11.41 6.02
CA ASP A 201 -7.36 -12.08 4.98
C ASP A 201 -7.89 -13.44 5.45
N ASN A 202 -9.19 -13.66 5.27
CA ASN A 202 -9.92 -14.88 5.66
C ASN A 202 -9.85 -15.21 7.17
N SER A 203 -9.51 -14.25 8.02
CA SER A 203 -9.55 -14.43 9.47
C SER A 203 -10.99 -14.56 9.97
N GLN A 204 -11.17 -15.36 11.02
CA GLN A 204 -12.49 -15.67 11.58
C GLN A 204 -12.50 -15.36 13.07
N THR A 205 -13.46 -14.56 13.48
CA THR A 205 -13.70 -14.20 14.87
C THR A 205 -15.08 -14.70 15.25
N ASN A 206 -15.20 -15.88 15.82
CA ASN A 206 -16.50 -16.46 16.19
C ASN A 206 -17.04 -15.86 17.51
N SER A 207 -16.85 -14.55 17.68
CA SER A 207 -17.06 -13.80 18.91
C SER A 207 -17.82 -12.51 18.64
N ASP A 208 -18.55 -12.05 19.65
CA ASP A 208 -19.18 -10.74 19.64
C ASP A 208 -18.08 -9.68 19.72
N LEU A 209 -18.01 -8.78 18.75
CA LEU A 209 -16.97 -7.76 18.58
C LEU A 209 -17.55 -6.36 18.72
N TRP A 210 -17.09 -5.61 19.73
CA TRP A 210 -17.49 -4.23 19.96
C TRP A 210 -16.32 -3.28 19.71
N VAL A 211 -16.57 -2.23 18.94
CA VAL A 211 -15.60 -1.19 18.59
C VAL A 211 -16.08 0.12 19.18
N ASP A 212 -15.47 0.56 20.27
CA ASP A 212 -15.85 1.78 20.96
C ASP A 212 -15.37 3.04 20.24
N LYS A 213 -15.91 4.20 20.64
CA LYS A 213 -15.48 5.50 20.14
C LYS A 213 -13.98 5.68 20.40
N GLY A 214 -13.23 6.03 19.36
CA GLY A 214 -11.77 6.20 19.43
C GLY A 214 -10.95 4.94 19.14
N ALA A 215 -11.60 3.78 18.98
CA ALA A 215 -10.96 2.55 18.51
C ALA A 215 -11.16 2.34 17.00
N THR A 216 -10.33 1.48 16.41
CA THR A 216 -10.38 1.16 14.98
C THR A 216 -10.45 -0.35 14.76
N LEU A 217 -11.42 -0.79 13.98
CA LEU A 217 -11.40 -2.11 13.34
C LEU A 217 -10.87 -1.94 11.93
N TYR A 218 -9.73 -2.55 11.63
CA TYR A 218 -9.12 -2.51 10.31
C TYR A 218 -9.24 -3.88 9.65
N ALA A 219 -10.01 -3.97 8.56
CA ALA A 219 -10.02 -5.17 7.72
C ALA A 219 -9.06 -4.98 6.55
N LEU A 220 -8.19 -5.97 6.31
CA LEU A 220 -7.41 -6.04 5.07
C LEU A 220 -8.31 -6.46 3.91
N SER A 221 -7.78 -6.46 2.68
CA SER A 221 -8.53 -6.98 1.53
C SER A 221 -8.72 -8.50 1.69
N GLY A 222 -9.97 -8.97 1.73
CA GLY A 222 -10.28 -10.35 2.07
C GLY A 222 -11.72 -10.54 2.50
N GLN A 223 -12.04 -11.77 2.94
CA GLN A 223 -13.35 -12.13 3.49
C GLN A 223 -13.25 -12.52 4.96
N GLU A 224 -13.43 -11.55 5.84
CA GLU A 224 -13.35 -11.74 7.28
C GLU A 224 -14.73 -12.08 7.87
N SER A 225 -14.78 -12.87 8.95
CA SER A 225 -16.04 -13.16 9.65
C SER A 225 -16.00 -12.81 11.13
N VAL A 226 -17.16 -12.37 11.64
CA VAL A 226 -17.43 -12.10 13.04
C VAL A 226 -18.74 -12.77 13.47
N LYS A 227 -18.95 -13.05 14.76
CA LYS A 227 -20.26 -13.54 15.23
C LYS A 227 -21.30 -12.42 15.25
N SER A 228 -20.99 -11.31 15.93
CA SER A 228 -21.79 -10.09 15.91
C SER A 228 -20.88 -8.86 15.94
N LEU A 229 -21.37 -7.73 15.46
CA LEU A 229 -20.56 -6.51 15.33
C LEU A 229 -21.30 -5.28 15.82
N VAL A 230 -20.67 -4.54 16.73
CA VAL A 230 -21.11 -3.20 17.15
C VAL A 230 -20.01 -2.20 16.82
N LEU A 231 -20.28 -1.29 15.90
CA LEU A 231 -19.37 -0.26 15.43
C LEU A 231 -19.78 1.12 15.96
N ASN A 232 -19.08 1.61 16.98
CA ASN A 232 -19.18 2.99 17.47
C ASN A 232 -17.96 3.84 17.07
N GLY A 233 -16.83 3.20 16.78
CA GLY A 233 -15.56 3.83 16.40
C GLY A 233 -15.36 3.95 14.89
N ILE A 234 -14.14 3.60 14.46
CA ILE A 234 -13.73 3.66 13.06
C ILE A 234 -13.73 2.24 12.48
N TYR A 235 -14.39 2.05 11.34
CA TYR A 235 -14.16 0.91 10.47
C TYR A 235 -13.23 1.35 9.34
N LYS A 236 -12.03 0.79 9.31
CA LYS A 236 -11.05 1.01 8.24
C LYS A 236 -11.06 -0.19 7.30
N MET A 237 -11.08 0.06 6.00
CA MET A 237 -11.08 -0.97 4.96
C MET A 237 -10.08 -0.67 3.84
N ASP A 238 -9.58 -1.74 3.21
CA ASP A 238 -8.75 -1.68 2.02
C ASP A 238 -9.55 -2.04 0.76
N ILE A 239 -9.29 -1.30 -0.33
CA ILE A 239 -9.72 -1.66 -1.68
C ILE A 239 -8.46 -1.99 -2.48
N ALA A 240 -8.18 -3.30 -2.61
CA ALA A 240 -7.02 -3.80 -3.34
C ALA A 240 -7.26 -3.94 -4.86
N ALA A 241 -8.52 -4.15 -5.29
CA ALA A 241 -9.03 -4.20 -6.66
C ALA A 241 -10.58 -4.20 -6.68
N VAL A 242 -11.22 -4.12 -7.85
CA VAL A 242 -12.69 -4.24 -8.04
C VAL A 242 -13.26 -5.52 -7.44
N ASP A 243 -12.47 -6.59 -7.45
CA ASP A 243 -12.83 -7.93 -7.01
C ASP A 243 -12.07 -8.38 -5.75
N ASN A 244 -11.21 -7.52 -5.19
CA ASN A 244 -10.44 -7.80 -3.99
C ASN A 244 -10.46 -6.57 -3.06
N TYR A 245 -11.32 -6.59 -2.06
CA TYR A 245 -11.50 -5.51 -1.11
C TYR A 245 -12.01 -6.10 0.21
N SER A 246 -11.93 -5.35 1.30
CA SER A 246 -12.35 -5.83 2.61
C SER A 246 -13.85 -6.13 2.64
N GLN A 247 -14.19 -7.30 3.17
CA GLN A 247 -15.57 -7.75 3.36
C GLN A 247 -15.71 -8.40 4.72
N ILE A 248 -16.44 -7.76 5.64
CA ILE A 248 -16.77 -8.37 6.94
C ILE A 248 -18.16 -8.99 6.88
N HIS A 249 -18.25 -10.29 7.19
CA HIS A 249 -19.49 -11.02 7.36
C HIS A 249 -19.81 -11.29 8.83
N SER A 250 -21.03 -10.96 9.26
CA SER A 250 -21.52 -11.21 10.62
C SER A 250 -22.59 -12.30 10.64
N ASN A 251 -22.43 -13.34 11.47
CA ASN A 251 -23.44 -14.40 11.64
C ASN A 251 -24.69 -13.95 12.42
N ASP A 252 -24.61 -12.81 13.10
CA ASP A 252 -25.70 -12.16 13.81
C ASP A 252 -25.76 -10.67 13.42
N THR A 253 -26.49 -9.88 14.19
CA THR A 253 -26.80 -8.48 13.92
C THR A 253 -25.55 -7.61 13.91
N VAL A 254 -25.46 -6.74 12.92
CA VAL A 254 -24.51 -5.62 12.89
C VAL A 254 -25.22 -4.35 13.34
N VAL A 255 -24.59 -3.59 14.23
CA VAL A 255 -25.07 -2.26 14.67
C VAL A 255 -24.01 -1.23 14.36
N ILE A 256 -24.37 -0.19 13.61
CA ILE A 256 -23.50 0.93 13.24
C ILE A 256 -24.05 2.19 13.90
N ASP A 257 -23.27 2.79 14.79
CA ASP A 257 -23.61 4.06 15.44
C ASP A 257 -23.64 5.20 14.40
N PRO A 258 -24.56 6.18 14.52
CA PRO A 258 -24.62 7.31 13.60
C PRO A 258 -23.36 8.20 13.57
N ASP A 259 -22.49 8.13 14.59
CA ASP A 259 -21.22 8.84 14.66
C ASP A 259 -20.02 7.95 14.28
N ALA A 260 -20.25 6.67 13.96
CA ALA A 260 -19.20 5.79 13.47
C ALA A 260 -18.63 6.31 12.15
N LYS A 261 -17.34 6.05 11.94
CA LYS A 261 -16.59 6.51 10.76
C LYS A 261 -16.20 5.35 9.87
N LEU A 262 -16.17 5.63 8.57
CA LEU A 262 -15.66 4.72 7.55
C LEU A 262 -14.40 5.33 6.95
N ASP A 263 -13.26 4.65 7.12
CA ASP A 263 -11.97 5.07 6.58
C ASP A 263 -11.55 4.11 5.45
N ILE A 264 -11.36 4.64 4.24
CA ILE A 264 -11.18 3.85 3.03
C ILE A 264 -9.78 4.08 2.49
N ASN A 265 -9.00 3.01 2.48
CA ASN A 265 -7.72 2.97 1.82
C ASN A 265 -7.92 2.45 0.38
N ALA A 266 -7.99 3.39 -0.56
CA ALA A 266 -8.21 3.15 -1.98
C ALA A 266 -6.90 3.06 -2.80
N THR A 267 -5.77 2.78 -2.16
CA THR A 267 -4.44 2.76 -2.80
C THR A 267 -4.33 1.85 -4.02
N LEU A 268 -5.23 0.88 -4.20
CA LEU A 268 -5.28 0.03 -5.40
C LEU A 268 -6.69 -0.06 -5.99
N ALA A 269 -7.57 0.89 -5.65
CA ALA A 269 -8.90 0.95 -6.23
C ALA A 269 -8.80 1.08 -7.75
N LYS A 270 -9.72 0.41 -8.43
CA LYS A 270 -9.82 0.29 -9.88
C LYS A 270 -11.25 0.68 -10.22
N GLY A 271 -11.53 1.50 -11.24
CA GLY A 271 -12.92 1.81 -11.62
C GLY A 271 -13.47 3.25 -11.61
N GLY A 272 -14.58 3.43 -12.34
CA GLY A 272 -15.39 4.65 -12.42
C GLY A 272 -16.57 4.56 -11.45
N ASP A 273 -17.79 4.88 -11.90
CA ASP A 273 -19.03 4.62 -11.14
C ASP A 273 -19.17 3.11 -10.83
N GLU A 274 -18.53 2.66 -9.75
CA GLU A 274 -18.44 1.27 -9.34
C GLU A 274 -19.14 1.03 -8.01
N VAL A 275 -19.56 -0.22 -7.81
CA VAL A 275 -20.24 -0.66 -6.60
C VAL A 275 -19.47 -1.82 -5.98
N PHE A 276 -18.77 -1.54 -4.88
CA PHE A 276 -18.20 -2.56 -4.01
C PHE A 276 -19.31 -3.12 -3.15
N LYS A 277 -19.71 -4.36 -3.43
CA LYS A 277 -20.85 -4.96 -2.76
C LYS A 277 -20.40 -5.65 -1.47
N ASN A 278 -21.29 -5.68 -0.47
CA ASN A 278 -21.09 -6.53 0.71
C ASN A 278 -19.83 -6.15 1.51
N ILE A 279 -19.51 -4.86 1.61
CA ILE A 279 -18.39 -4.39 2.44
C ILE A 279 -18.61 -4.74 3.92
N ILE A 280 -19.89 -4.82 4.32
CA ILE A 280 -20.37 -5.38 5.58
C ILE A 280 -21.64 -6.18 5.28
N THR A 281 -21.76 -7.40 5.81
CA THR A 281 -22.97 -8.23 5.68
C THR A 281 -23.39 -8.85 7.01
N SER A 282 -24.66 -9.24 7.12
CA SER A 282 -25.23 -9.93 8.27
C SER A 282 -26.21 -11.02 7.85
N ASP A 283 -26.14 -12.18 8.51
CA ASP A 283 -27.17 -13.23 8.37
C ASP A 283 -28.54 -12.79 8.94
N VAL A 284 -28.53 -11.91 9.95
CA VAL A 284 -29.73 -11.45 10.67
C VAL A 284 -30.19 -10.09 10.18
N ALA A 285 -29.44 -9.03 10.48
CA ALA A 285 -29.77 -7.65 10.13
C ALA A 285 -28.58 -6.71 10.31
N VAL A 286 -28.53 -5.65 9.50
CA VAL A 286 -27.68 -4.48 9.67
C VAL A 286 -28.54 -3.32 10.13
N LYS A 287 -28.20 -2.72 11.28
CA LYS A 287 -28.89 -1.58 11.86
C LYS A 287 -27.97 -0.36 11.82
N GLY A 288 -28.38 0.66 11.06
CA GLY A 288 -27.59 1.88 10.87
C GLY A 288 -26.77 1.86 9.58
N ILE A 289 -26.14 2.99 9.29
CA ILE A 289 -25.27 3.22 8.12
C ILE A 289 -24.30 4.36 8.46
N PHE A 290 -23.10 4.32 7.88
CA PHE A 290 -22.17 5.44 7.94
C PHE A 290 -22.77 6.65 7.21
N LYS A 291 -22.75 7.82 7.84
CA LYS A 291 -23.14 9.07 7.19
C LYS A 291 -22.04 9.54 6.24
N GLN A 292 -22.40 10.19 5.14
CA GLN A 292 -21.42 10.62 4.13
C GLN A 292 -20.35 11.54 4.72
N GLU A 293 -20.70 12.44 5.63
CA GLU A 293 -19.76 13.33 6.32
C GLU A 293 -18.75 12.63 7.24
N ASN A 294 -18.98 11.34 7.55
CA ASN A 294 -18.11 10.51 8.37
C ASN A 294 -17.28 9.51 7.53
N VAL A 295 -17.35 9.60 6.20
CA VAL A 295 -16.53 8.82 5.29
C VAL A 295 -15.25 9.60 4.99
N THR A 296 -14.09 8.97 5.14
CA THR A 296 -12.80 9.50 4.74
C THR A 296 -12.11 8.51 3.81
N ASP A 297 -11.34 9.01 2.85
CA ASP A 297 -10.54 8.21 1.95
C ASP A 297 -9.26 8.95 1.53
N ASN A 298 -8.38 8.25 0.83
CA ASN A 298 -7.11 8.79 0.35
C ASN A 298 -7.10 9.09 -1.16
N SER A 299 -8.25 9.13 -1.83
CA SER A 299 -8.37 9.42 -3.26
C SER A 299 -8.69 10.90 -3.52
N ILE A 300 -8.00 11.50 -4.48
CA ILE A 300 -8.37 12.84 -4.99
C ILE A 300 -9.38 12.78 -6.15
N LEU A 301 -9.55 11.60 -6.75
CA LEU A 301 -10.33 11.44 -7.99
C LEU A 301 -11.71 10.82 -7.74
N PHE A 302 -11.97 10.24 -6.57
CA PHE A 302 -13.20 9.48 -6.31
C PHE A 302 -13.82 9.81 -4.95
N ASP A 303 -15.15 10.01 -4.97
CA ASP A 303 -15.98 10.07 -3.78
C ASP A 303 -16.59 8.70 -3.50
N PHE A 304 -16.50 8.25 -2.25
CA PHE A 304 -17.10 6.99 -1.81
C PHE A 304 -18.38 7.23 -0.99
N THR A 305 -19.48 6.60 -1.40
CA THR A 305 -20.79 6.74 -0.75
C THR A 305 -21.33 5.38 -0.29
N PRO A 306 -21.47 5.14 1.03
CA PRO A 306 -22.07 3.94 1.55
C PRO A 306 -23.59 3.97 1.34
N TRP A 307 -24.18 2.81 1.06
CA TRP A 307 -25.63 2.65 1.01
C TRP A 307 -26.05 1.29 1.56
N ALA A 308 -27.20 1.24 2.23
CA ALA A 308 -27.73 0.02 2.84
C ALA A 308 -28.59 -0.76 1.84
N ASP A 309 -28.42 -2.07 1.78
CA ASP A 309 -29.26 -2.94 0.95
C ASP A 309 -30.73 -2.85 1.36
N PRO A 310 -31.69 -2.83 0.41
CA PRO A 310 -33.12 -2.83 0.71
C PRO A 310 -33.59 -3.98 1.62
N ASN A 311 -32.87 -5.10 1.65
CA ASN A 311 -33.17 -6.24 2.54
C ASN A 311 -32.72 -6.01 3.99
N GLY A 312 -31.96 -4.94 4.27
CA GLY A 312 -31.45 -4.60 5.58
C GLY A 312 -30.37 -5.55 6.11
N LYS A 313 -29.63 -6.26 5.24
CA LYS A 313 -28.60 -7.25 5.60
C LYS A 313 -27.21 -6.94 5.10
N ALA A 314 -27.02 -5.88 4.31
CA ALA A 314 -25.72 -5.52 3.80
C ALA A 314 -25.55 -4.00 3.71
N ILE A 315 -24.30 -3.56 3.81
CA ILE A 315 -23.84 -2.25 3.35
C ILE A 315 -22.99 -2.48 2.10
N HIS A 316 -23.21 -1.64 1.11
CA HIS A 316 -22.41 -1.54 -0.10
C HIS A 316 -21.75 -0.17 -0.15
N LEU A 317 -20.76 -0.02 -1.02
CA LEU A 317 -20.03 1.21 -1.22
C LEU A 317 -20.05 1.55 -2.70
N ASN A 318 -20.45 2.77 -3.04
CA ASN A 318 -20.40 3.28 -4.40
C ASN A 318 -19.23 4.25 -4.55
N ALA A 319 -18.29 3.99 -5.45
CA ALA A 319 -17.31 4.98 -5.87
C ALA A 319 -17.89 5.80 -7.03
N LYS A 320 -17.71 7.12 -7.00
CA LYS A 320 -18.02 8.01 -8.12
C LYS A 320 -16.83 8.89 -8.40
N ALA A 321 -16.56 9.14 -9.67
CA ALA A 321 -15.57 10.14 -10.02
C ALA A 321 -15.99 11.51 -9.48
N VAL A 322 -15.05 12.22 -8.86
CA VAL A 322 -15.27 13.60 -8.43
C VAL A 322 -15.55 14.44 -9.68
N PRO A 323 -16.65 15.20 -9.73
CA PRO A 323 -16.92 16.07 -10.87
C PRO A 323 -15.87 17.17 -10.93
N ALA A 324 -15.44 17.55 -12.14
CA ALA A 324 -14.62 18.74 -12.31
C ALA A 324 -15.38 19.97 -11.77
N PRO A 325 -14.71 20.90 -11.07
CA PRO A 325 -15.36 22.11 -10.60
C PRO A 325 -15.95 22.90 -11.78
N GLU A 326 -17.17 23.39 -11.60
CA GLU A 326 -17.83 24.22 -12.61
C GLU A 326 -17.02 25.51 -12.81
N PRO A 327 -16.85 25.98 -14.06
CA PRO A 327 -16.15 27.24 -14.32
C PRO A 327 -16.85 28.39 -13.60
N GLU A 328 -16.09 29.22 -12.87
CA GLU A 328 -16.64 30.40 -12.22
C GLU A 328 -17.39 31.28 -13.25
N PRO A 329 -18.60 31.78 -12.93
CA PRO A 329 -19.34 32.63 -13.84
C PRO A 329 -18.53 33.90 -14.12
N GLU A 330 -18.22 34.15 -15.39
CA GLU A 330 -17.52 35.36 -15.81
C GLU A 330 -18.23 36.62 -15.24
N PRO A 331 -17.46 37.62 -14.75
CA PRO A 331 -18.03 38.84 -14.22
C PRO A 331 -18.92 39.50 -15.28
N THR A 332 -20.17 39.73 -14.92
CA THR A 332 -21.18 40.29 -15.81
C THR A 332 -20.68 41.63 -16.36
N PRO A 333 -20.47 41.80 -17.68
CA PRO A 333 -20.04 43.09 -18.20
C PRO A 333 -21.13 44.13 -17.95
N THR A 334 -20.74 45.24 -17.32
CA THR A 334 -21.55 46.46 -17.22
C THR A 334 -22.01 46.89 -18.62
N PRO A 335 -23.27 47.31 -18.79
CA PRO A 335 -23.87 47.47 -20.12
C PRO A 335 -23.33 48.70 -20.86
N GLU A 336 -22.67 48.49 -21.99
CA GLU A 336 -22.66 49.43 -23.13
C GLU A 336 -22.81 48.68 -24.48
N PRO A 337 -23.44 49.31 -25.50
CA PRO A 337 -24.11 48.58 -26.56
C PRO A 337 -23.22 48.32 -27.78
N LYS A 338 -22.90 47.04 -28.02
CA LYS A 338 -22.75 46.46 -29.37
C LYS A 338 -22.88 44.93 -29.26
N PRO A 339 -23.56 44.23 -30.19
CA PRO A 339 -23.63 42.77 -30.15
C PRO A 339 -22.25 42.20 -30.49
N GLU A 340 -21.47 41.86 -29.46
CA GLU A 340 -20.41 40.86 -29.60
C GLU A 340 -21.03 39.46 -29.61
N PRO A 341 -20.49 38.52 -30.41
CA PRO A 341 -20.96 37.16 -30.44
C PRO A 341 -20.88 36.57 -29.02
N THR A 342 -21.99 36.01 -28.56
CA THR A 342 -22.08 35.30 -27.28
C THR A 342 -20.92 34.29 -27.19
N PRO A 343 -20.06 34.35 -26.15
CA PRO A 343 -19.05 33.32 -25.97
C PRO A 343 -19.76 31.97 -25.90
N THR A 344 -19.30 31.05 -26.75
CA THR A 344 -19.78 29.67 -26.71
C THR A 344 -19.36 29.12 -25.35
N PRO A 345 -20.28 28.50 -24.56
CA PRO A 345 -19.90 27.96 -23.25
C PRO A 345 -18.67 27.08 -23.41
N GLU A 346 -17.61 27.35 -22.64
CA GLU A 346 -16.42 26.51 -22.63
C GLU A 346 -16.87 25.06 -22.36
N PRO A 347 -16.39 24.07 -23.14
CA PRO A 347 -16.70 22.68 -22.88
C PRO A 347 -16.31 22.34 -21.44
N THR A 348 -17.20 21.67 -20.70
CA THR A 348 -16.92 21.19 -19.34
C THR A 348 -15.66 20.33 -19.36
N ARG A 349 -14.58 20.83 -18.75
CA ARG A 349 -13.30 20.12 -18.64
C ARG A 349 -13.47 18.89 -17.75
N GLY A 350 -12.67 17.86 -17.99
CA GLY A 350 -12.57 16.73 -17.06
C GLY A 350 -11.72 17.07 -15.83
N LEU A 351 -11.76 16.23 -14.81
CA LEU A 351 -11.07 16.49 -13.54
C LEU A 351 -9.55 16.49 -13.73
N ILE A 352 -9.00 15.55 -14.50
CA ILE A 352 -7.55 15.45 -14.73
C ILE A 352 -7.06 16.67 -15.50
N GLU A 353 -7.77 17.10 -16.56
CA GLU A 353 -7.49 18.33 -17.29
C GLU A 353 -7.52 19.56 -16.38
N HIS A 354 -8.50 19.64 -15.48
CA HIS A 354 -8.60 20.74 -14.52
C HIS A 354 -7.40 20.78 -13.55
N LEU A 355 -7.08 19.65 -12.90
CA LEU A 355 -5.96 19.56 -11.94
C LEU A 355 -4.62 19.87 -12.61
N VAL A 356 -4.41 19.38 -13.83
CA VAL A 356 -3.19 19.67 -14.59
C VAL A 356 -3.11 21.16 -14.93
N LYS A 357 -4.22 21.77 -15.37
CA LYS A 357 -4.26 23.19 -15.69
C LYS A 357 -3.91 24.07 -14.49
N GLU A 358 -4.47 23.77 -13.31
CA GLU A 358 -4.18 24.53 -12.09
C GLU A 358 -2.71 24.40 -11.65
N ALA A 359 -2.14 23.20 -11.80
CA ALA A 359 -0.80 22.93 -11.32
C ALA A 359 0.31 23.49 -12.23
N CYS A 360 0.10 23.56 -13.56
CA CYS A 360 1.18 23.88 -14.52
C CYS A 360 0.77 24.74 -15.72
N ASP A 361 -0.33 25.50 -15.64
CA ASP A 361 -0.77 26.47 -16.66
C ASP A 361 -0.94 25.84 -18.07
N ASP A 362 -1.87 24.89 -18.17
CA ASP A 362 -2.21 24.12 -19.39
C ASP A 362 -1.08 23.21 -19.96
N CYS A 363 -0.06 22.88 -19.16
CA CYS A 363 0.93 21.89 -19.58
C CYS A 363 0.25 20.55 -19.92
N LEU A 364 0.61 19.93 -21.04
CA LEU A 364 0.05 18.64 -21.46
C LEU A 364 -1.51 18.55 -21.48
N ALA A 365 -2.24 19.66 -21.53
CA ALA A 365 -3.70 19.67 -21.46
C ALA A 365 -4.39 18.70 -22.45
N PRO A 366 -3.93 18.54 -23.72
CA PRO A 366 -4.52 17.55 -24.63
C PRO A 366 -4.37 16.09 -24.16
N MET A 367 -3.27 15.77 -23.47
CA MET A 367 -3.08 14.45 -22.88
C MET A 367 -3.97 14.27 -21.66
N ALA A 368 -4.03 15.26 -20.76
CA ALA A 368 -4.91 15.24 -19.60
C ALA A 368 -6.39 15.06 -20.01
N ALA A 369 -6.86 15.85 -20.99
CA ALA A 369 -8.20 15.73 -21.56
C ALA A 369 -8.45 14.39 -22.28
N SER A 370 -7.38 13.72 -22.75
CA SER A 370 -7.49 12.37 -23.29
C SER A 370 -7.63 11.33 -22.19
N LEU A 371 -6.92 11.50 -21.06
CA LEU A 371 -7.05 10.66 -19.87
C LEU A 371 -8.44 10.79 -19.24
N ASP A 372 -9.03 11.99 -19.21
CA ASP A 372 -10.42 12.20 -18.75
C ASP A 372 -11.46 11.41 -19.55
N LYS A 373 -11.17 11.12 -20.82
CA LYS A 373 -12.04 10.31 -21.70
C LYS A 373 -11.82 8.83 -21.51
N ILE A 374 -10.73 8.43 -20.84
CA ILE A 374 -10.47 7.03 -20.54
C ILE A 374 -11.49 6.59 -19.49
N LYS A 375 -12.45 5.80 -19.95
CA LYS A 375 -13.36 5.11 -19.03
C LYS A 375 -12.58 4.06 -18.28
N ALA A 376 -12.71 4.08 -16.97
CA ALA A 376 -12.25 2.98 -16.15
C ALA A 376 -13.02 1.71 -16.55
N SER A 377 -12.25 0.68 -16.88
CA SER A 377 -12.73 -0.68 -17.10
C SER A 377 -11.70 -1.62 -16.49
N VAL A 378 -12.15 -2.81 -16.10
CA VAL A 378 -11.28 -3.87 -15.56
C VAL A 378 -10.13 -4.24 -16.52
N ASP A 379 -10.27 -3.93 -17.81
CA ASP A 379 -9.28 -4.19 -18.86
C ASP A 379 -8.36 -2.98 -19.19
N ASN A 380 -8.48 -1.86 -18.46
CA ASN A 380 -7.72 -0.64 -18.75
C ASN A 380 -6.76 -0.24 -17.63
N ASP A 381 -5.57 -0.84 -17.65
CA ASP A 381 -4.52 -0.63 -16.65
C ASP A 381 -4.12 0.84 -16.45
N ILE A 382 -4.21 1.70 -17.48
CA ILE A 382 -3.90 3.13 -17.35
C ILE A 382 -4.90 3.82 -16.43
N ALA A 383 -6.19 3.54 -16.61
CA ALA A 383 -7.23 4.09 -15.72
C ALA A 383 -7.00 3.64 -14.27
N LEU A 384 -6.59 2.38 -14.08
CA LEU A 384 -6.29 1.82 -12.77
C LEU A 384 -5.13 2.54 -12.07
N GLY A 385 -4.07 2.87 -12.80
CA GLY A 385 -2.90 3.56 -12.22
C GLY A 385 -3.17 4.99 -11.74
N LEU A 386 -4.26 5.62 -12.17
CA LEU A 386 -4.56 7.02 -11.82
C LEU A 386 -5.29 7.18 -10.48
N MET A 387 -5.93 6.13 -9.97
CA MET A 387 -6.76 6.19 -8.74
C MET A 387 -5.96 6.25 -7.43
N PRO A 388 -4.79 5.60 -7.32
CA PRO A 388 -3.93 5.69 -6.13
C PRO A 388 -3.32 7.08 -5.93
N LEU A 389 -3.51 7.99 -6.88
CA LEU A 389 -2.96 9.33 -6.82
C LEU A 389 -3.73 10.12 -5.76
N THR A 390 -2.97 10.63 -4.80
CA THR A 390 -3.48 11.29 -3.59
C THR A 390 -3.33 12.81 -3.65
N SER A 391 -2.64 13.33 -4.66
CA SER A 391 -2.35 14.75 -4.82
C SER A 391 -2.31 15.21 -6.29
N GLU A 392 -2.55 16.49 -6.50
CA GLU A 392 -2.47 17.15 -7.82
C GLU A 392 -1.10 16.92 -8.49
N LYS A 393 -0.02 16.98 -7.70
CA LYS A 393 1.34 16.73 -8.20
C LYS A 393 1.52 15.30 -8.72
N GLU A 394 0.93 14.32 -8.04
CA GLU A 394 0.97 12.93 -8.49
C GLU A 394 0.18 12.74 -9.80
N VAL A 395 -0.95 13.45 -9.95
CA VAL A 395 -1.72 13.52 -11.20
C VAL A 395 -0.87 14.10 -12.34
N VAL A 396 -0.24 15.27 -12.14
CA VAL A 396 0.64 15.89 -13.15
C VAL A 396 1.79 14.97 -13.52
N ASN A 397 2.48 14.38 -12.55
CA ASN A 397 3.58 13.45 -12.80
C ASN A 397 3.14 12.22 -13.61
N ALA A 398 1.95 11.68 -13.34
CA ALA A 398 1.40 10.56 -14.11
C ALA A 398 1.11 10.99 -15.56
N VAL A 399 0.54 12.18 -15.78
CA VAL A 399 0.34 12.74 -17.12
C VAL A 399 1.68 12.95 -17.83
N GLU A 400 2.69 13.50 -17.17
CA GLU A 400 4.04 13.67 -17.74
C GLU A 400 4.67 12.33 -18.12
N GLN A 401 4.56 11.29 -17.30
CA GLN A 401 5.11 9.96 -17.62
C GLN A 401 4.43 9.32 -18.84
N MET A 402 3.15 9.64 -19.07
CA MET A 402 2.39 9.09 -20.21
C MET A 402 2.80 9.65 -21.56
N GLN A 403 3.67 10.66 -21.61
CA GLN A 403 4.08 11.29 -22.86
C GLN A 403 4.78 10.30 -23.81
N PRO A 404 4.76 10.54 -25.13
CA PRO A 404 5.57 9.76 -26.07
C PRO A 404 7.07 9.84 -25.75
N LEU A 405 7.86 8.93 -26.31
CA LEU A 405 9.29 8.84 -26.04
C LEU A 405 9.97 10.22 -26.19
N LEU A 406 10.71 10.63 -25.14
CA LEU A 406 11.35 11.94 -25.00
C LEU A 406 10.47 13.14 -25.41
N GLY A 407 9.17 13.13 -25.11
CA GLY A 407 8.27 14.25 -25.43
C GLY A 407 8.15 14.52 -26.93
N ILE A 408 8.22 13.48 -27.76
CA ILE A 408 8.20 13.56 -29.24
C ILE A 408 9.52 14.12 -29.82
N ARG A 409 10.60 14.22 -29.03
CA ARG A 409 11.89 14.80 -29.46
C ARG A 409 12.90 13.80 -30.04
N THR A 410 12.52 12.53 -30.20
CA THR A 410 13.38 11.48 -30.80
C THR A 410 13.97 11.89 -32.15
N SER A 411 13.20 12.54 -33.03
CA SER A 411 13.68 13.00 -34.34
C SER A 411 14.79 14.04 -34.23
N ARG A 412 14.74 14.89 -33.20
CA ARG A 412 15.77 15.90 -32.92
C ARG A 412 17.07 15.24 -32.45
N VAL A 413 16.99 14.25 -31.57
CA VAL A 413 18.16 13.47 -31.11
C VAL A 413 18.89 12.83 -32.30
N ILE A 414 18.15 12.24 -33.25
CA ILE A 414 18.74 11.62 -34.45
C ILE A 414 19.29 12.68 -35.44
N MET A 415 18.63 13.84 -35.54
CA MET A 415 19.14 14.94 -36.34
C MET A 415 20.45 15.50 -35.76
N GLU A 416 20.58 15.57 -34.44
CA GLU A 416 21.82 15.97 -33.76
C GLU A 416 22.95 14.97 -34.02
N ALA A 417 22.70 13.66 -33.97
CA ALA A 417 23.68 12.64 -34.37
C ALA A 417 24.11 12.79 -35.86
N THR A 418 23.15 13.06 -36.75
CA THR A 418 23.42 13.30 -38.19
C THR A 418 24.27 14.56 -38.40
N ASP A 419 24.02 15.60 -37.61
CA ASP A 419 24.80 16.83 -37.60
C ASP A 419 26.24 16.58 -37.10
N THR A 420 26.43 15.76 -36.05
CA THR A 420 27.77 15.31 -35.60
C THR A 420 28.55 14.63 -36.75
N LEU A 421 27.90 13.73 -37.49
CA LEU A 421 28.52 13.04 -38.64
C LEU A 421 28.88 14.02 -39.76
N THR A 422 28.00 14.97 -40.06
CA THR A 422 28.22 15.93 -41.14
C THR A 422 29.33 16.94 -40.79
N LYS A 423 29.36 17.43 -39.54
CA LYS A 423 30.45 18.29 -39.02
C LYS A 423 31.82 17.61 -39.04
N SER A 424 31.87 16.28 -39.08
CA SER A 424 33.13 15.54 -39.19
C SER A 424 33.79 15.67 -40.57
N ILE A 425 33.06 16.07 -41.61
CA ILE A 425 33.56 16.13 -42.99
C ILE A 425 34.55 17.30 -43.14
N PRO A 426 35.76 17.08 -43.70
CA PRO A 426 36.73 18.16 -43.92
C PRO A 426 36.28 19.16 -45.00
N THR A 427 36.17 20.44 -44.65
CA THR A 427 35.81 21.54 -45.56
C THR A 427 37.03 22.23 -46.20
N GLY A 428 38.25 21.71 -46.00
CA GLY A 428 39.47 22.34 -46.54
C GLY A 428 39.52 22.37 -48.07
N ARG A 429 40.04 23.46 -48.65
CA ARG A 429 40.26 23.61 -50.10
C ARG A 429 41.28 22.62 -50.65
N CYS A 430 41.29 22.46 -51.97
CA CYS A 430 42.32 21.72 -52.67
C CYS A 430 43.71 22.31 -52.41
N LEU A 431 44.63 21.51 -51.87
CA LEU A 431 46.03 21.89 -51.74
C LEU A 431 46.73 21.63 -53.07
N ALA A 432 47.29 22.68 -53.69
CA ALA A 432 48.12 22.54 -54.88
C ALA A 432 49.29 21.58 -54.60
N ASN A 433 49.53 20.63 -55.51
CA ASN A 433 50.49 19.51 -55.40
C ASN A 433 50.08 18.35 -54.46
N SER A 434 48.84 18.29 -53.95
CA SER A 434 48.41 17.16 -53.12
C SER A 434 48.23 15.85 -53.87
N GLY A 435 47.94 15.86 -55.18
CA GLY A 435 48.07 14.78 -56.19
C GLY A 435 47.43 13.41 -55.92
N GLU A 436 47.10 13.11 -54.68
CA GLU A 436 46.84 11.79 -54.12
C GLU A 436 45.49 11.79 -53.42
N ASN A 437 44.88 10.61 -53.37
CA ASN A 437 43.67 10.40 -52.59
C ASN A 437 43.99 10.65 -51.12
N GLN A 438 43.28 11.57 -50.48
CA GLN A 438 43.37 11.78 -49.05
C GLN A 438 42.35 10.87 -48.36
N VAL A 439 42.74 10.29 -47.24
CA VAL A 439 41.87 9.49 -46.39
C VAL A 439 41.88 10.09 -44.99
N TRP A 440 40.73 10.07 -44.35
CA TRP A 440 40.59 10.55 -42.99
C TRP A 440 39.72 9.61 -42.17
N ALA A 441 39.99 9.59 -40.87
CA ALA A 441 39.21 8.90 -39.87
C ALA A 441 39.12 9.80 -38.64
N LYS A 442 37.93 9.94 -38.07
CA LYS A 442 37.66 10.74 -36.88
C LYS A 442 36.87 9.91 -35.87
N VAL A 443 37.29 9.98 -34.61
CA VAL A 443 36.47 9.54 -33.47
C VAL A 443 35.65 10.74 -33.02
N LEU A 444 34.37 10.52 -32.76
CA LEU A 444 33.39 11.54 -32.48
C LEU A 444 32.80 11.34 -31.08
N GLY A 445 32.56 12.45 -30.40
CA GLY A 445 31.88 12.52 -29.12
C GLY A 445 31.14 13.85 -29.04
N GLU A 446 29.85 13.83 -28.73
CA GLU A 446 29.03 15.03 -28.56
C GLU A 446 28.04 14.81 -27.41
N TRP A 447 27.85 15.84 -26.59
CA TRP A 447 26.89 15.86 -25.49
C TRP A 447 25.93 17.00 -25.72
N ASN A 448 24.64 16.71 -25.67
CA ASN A 448 23.56 17.66 -25.88
C ASN A 448 22.63 17.66 -24.66
N GLU A 449 22.19 18.84 -24.26
CA GLU A 449 21.15 19.01 -23.24
C GLU A 449 20.06 19.93 -23.80
N ARG A 450 18.81 19.55 -23.55
CA ARG A 450 17.62 20.35 -23.87
C ARG A 450 16.69 20.31 -22.67
N GLU A 451 16.36 21.49 -22.17
CA GLU A 451 15.33 21.67 -21.14
C GLU A 451 13.93 21.30 -21.66
N GLY A 452 13.04 20.98 -20.72
CA GLY A 452 11.63 20.74 -21.00
C GLY A 452 10.90 22.03 -21.35
N LEU A 453 9.70 21.90 -21.91
CA LEU A 453 8.85 23.06 -22.17
C LEU A 453 7.38 22.66 -22.05
N SER A 454 6.61 23.40 -21.24
CA SER A 454 5.17 23.20 -21.07
C SER A 454 4.79 21.75 -20.74
N GLY A 455 5.51 21.15 -19.77
CA GLY A 455 5.32 19.78 -19.30
C GLY A 455 5.87 18.68 -20.23
N LEU A 456 6.28 19.03 -21.46
CA LEU A 456 7.01 18.08 -22.32
C LEU A 456 8.43 17.92 -21.81
N SER A 457 8.86 16.66 -21.70
CA SER A 457 10.22 16.30 -21.30
C SER A 457 11.26 16.94 -22.21
N GLY A 458 12.30 17.45 -21.58
CA GLY A 458 13.60 17.68 -22.20
C GLY A 458 14.36 16.36 -22.39
N TYR A 459 15.64 16.46 -22.76
CA TYR A 459 16.53 15.30 -22.77
C TYR A 459 18.00 15.69 -22.62
N GLN A 460 18.80 14.74 -22.15
CA GLN A 460 20.26 14.76 -22.27
C GLN A 460 20.66 13.62 -23.21
N ALA A 461 21.47 13.91 -24.22
CA ALA A 461 21.90 12.93 -25.22
C ALA A 461 23.43 12.91 -25.34
N THR A 462 23.99 11.72 -25.43
CA THR A 462 25.41 11.49 -25.71
C THR A 462 25.54 10.72 -27.01
N HIS A 463 26.28 11.27 -27.96
CA HIS A 463 26.62 10.63 -29.23
C HIS A 463 28.08 10.24 -29.23
N SER A 464 28.40 9.03 -29.66
CA SER A 464 29.79 8.58 -29.78
C SER A 464 29.96 7.64 -30.96
N GLY A 465 31.09 7.73 -31.65
CA GLY A 465 31.37 6.80 -32.73
C GLY A 465 32.49 7.24 -33.64
N ILE A 466 32.39 6.85 -34.91
CA ILE A 466 33.46 7.01 -35.88
C ILE A 466 32.91 7.48 -37.21
N ALA A 467 33.67 8.35 -37.87
CA ALA A 467 33.46 8.71 -39.26
C ALA A 467 34.75 8.50 -40.04
N ILE A 468 34.61 8.00 -41.25
CA ILE A 468 35.70 7.78 -42.19
C ILE A 468 35.32 8.40 -43.53
N GLY A 469 36.33 8.83 -44.27
CA GLY A 469 36.10 9.29 -45.63
C GLY A 469 37.35 9.28 -46.47
N SER A 470 37.13 9.42 -47.75
CA SER A 470 38.18 9.63 -48.74
C SER A 470 37.80 10.80 -49.64
N GLU A 471 38.80 11.56 -50.05
CA GLU A 471 38.62 12.73 -50.91
C GLU A 471 39.75 12.88 -51.91
N ARG A 472 39.43 13.55 -53.02
CA ARG A 472 40.39 13.85 -54.08
C ARG A 472 40.02 15.17 -54.76
N CYS A 473 41.05 15.93 -55.14
CA CYS A 473 40.90 17.04 -56.08
C CYS A 473 40.65 16.49 -57.49
N VAL A 474 39.43 16.69 -57.99
CA VAL A 474 39.01 16.26 -59.33
C VAL A 474 39.31 17.30 -60.40
N THR A 475 39.40 18.57 -60.00
CA THR A 475 39.94 19.69 -60.79
C THR A 475 40.92 20.48 -59.91
N GLU A 476 41.51 21.56 -60.45
CA GLU A 476 42.36 22.48 -59.66
C GLU A 476 41.58 23.19 -58.55
N ASN A 477 40.25 23.34 -58.70
CA ASN A 477 39.40 24.14 -57.83
C ASN A 477 38.25 23.34 -57.18
N THR A 478 38.12 22.05 -57.48
CA THR A 478 37.01 21.20 -57.03
C THR A 478 37.51 19.94 -56.35
N LYS A 479 37.03 19.73 -55.13
CA LYS A 479 37.27 18.53 -54.31
C LYS A 479 35.99 17.72 -54.21
N LEU A 480 36.08 16.41 -54.41
CA LEU A 480 34.98 15.47 -54.19
C LEU A 480 35.43 14.37 -53.24
N GLY A 481 34.53 13.94 -52.36
CA GLY A 481 34.78 12.88 -51.40
C GLY A 481 33.57 12.02 -51.08
N LEU A 482 33.86 10.84 -50.54
CA LEU A 482 32.90 9.89 -49.99
C LEU A 482 33.09 9.83 -48.48
N THR A 483 31.99 9.74 -47.75
CA THR A 483 32.00 9.60 -46.28
C THR A 483 31.09 8.46 -45.87
N ALA A 484 31.50 7.78 -44.79
CA ALA A 484 30.68 6.81 -44.07
C ALA A 484 30.91 7.02 -42.57
N GLY A 485 29.84 6.97 -41.80
CA GLY A 485 29.89 7.17 -40.36
C GLY A 485 28.90 6.31 -39.62
N TYR A 486 29.23 6.01 -38.38
CA TYR A 486 28.39 5.29 -37.44
C TYR A 486 28.49 5.93 -36.06
N LEU A 487 27.34 6.16 -35.43
CA LEU A 487 27.20 6.70 -34.09
C LEU A 487 26.28 5.83 -33.25
N LYS A 488 26.70 5.63 -32.01
CA LYS A 488 25.84 5.20 -30.90
C LYS A 488 25.34 6.42 -30.16
N THR A 489 24.05 6.45 -29.87
CA THR A 489 23.41 7.48 -29.06
C THR A 489 22.77 6.84 -27.84
N ASP A 490 22.97 7.47 -26.69
CA ASP A 490 22.21 7.21 -25.47
C ASP A 490 21.57 8.54 -25.05
N ALA A 491 20.26 8.54 -24.83
CA ALA A 491 19.51 9.74 -24.47
C ALA A 491 18.47 9.44 -23.41
N ASP A 492 18.48 10.24 -22.34
CA ASP A 492 17.57 10.12 -21.20
C ASP A 492 16.64 11.34 -21.14
N SER A 493 15.43 11.15 -20.63
CA SER A 493 14.54 12.27 -20.32
C SER A 493 15.18 13.18 -19.28
N TYR A 494 14.90 14.47 -19.40
CA TYR A 494 15.42 15.50 -18.52
C TYR A 494 14.33 16.55 -18.25
N ASP A 495 14.42 17.21 -17.10
CA ASP A 495 13.55 18.34 -16.73
C ASP A 495 12.04 18.01 -16.83
N SER A 496 11.65 16.85 -16.31
CA SER A 496 10.25 16.42 -16.13
C SER A 496 10.20 15.18 -15.21
N ALA A 497 8.99 14.76 -14.83
CA ALA A 497 8.74 13.49 -14.15
C ALA A 497 8.79 12.26 -15.07
N ALA A 498 8.96 12.45 -16.39
CA ALA A 498 9.13 11.33 -17.31
C ALA A 498 10.47 10.62 -17.07
N ASN A 499 10.45 9.29 -17.14
CA ASN A 499 11.64 8.45 -17.05
C ASN A 499 11.78 7.59 -18.32
N HIS A 500 12.36 8.19 -19.35
CA HIS A 500 12.50 7.64 -20.68
C HIS A 500 13.97 7.46 -21.01
N ASN A 501 14.29 6.36 -21.70
CA ASN A 501 15.61 6.12 -22.27
C ASN A 501 15.46 5.81 -23.75
N LEU A 502 16.38 6.31 -24.56
CA LEU A 502 16.49 6.04 -25.99
C LEU A 502 17.93 5.65 -26.29
N LYS A 503 18.09 4.46 -26.86
CA LYS A 503 19.33 4.05 -27.52
C LYS A 503 19.14 4.09 -29.01
N ALA A 504 20.14 4.59 -29.72
CA ALA A 504 20.10 4.60 -31.18
C ALA A 504 21.43 4.25 -31.83
N ASP A 505 21.37 3.40 -32.84
CA ASP A 505 22.47 3.05 -33.73
C ASP A 505 22.24 3.73 -35.08
N THR A 506 22.98 4.80 -35.36
CA THR A 506 22.83 5.60 -36.57
C THR A 506 24.01 5.38 -37.50
N TRP A 507 23.75 4.98 -38.74
CA TRP A 507 24.76 4.96 -39.79
C TRP A 507 24.37 5.91 -40.93
N GLN A 508 25.38 6.48 -41.58
CA GLN A 508 25.19 7.39 -42.70
C GLN A 508 26.30 7.20 -43.73
N VAL A 509 25.95 7.26 -45.00
CA VAL A 509 26.89 7.32 -46.12
C VAL A 509 26.53 8.50 -47.00
N GLY A 510 27.54 9.16 -47.57
CA GLY A 510 27.27 10.31 -48.41
C GLY A 510 28.43 10.70 -49.30
N VAL A 511 28.12 11.64 -50.17
CA VAL A 511 29.07 12.35 -51.01
C VAL A 511 29.18 13.78 -50.51
N TYR A 512 30.37 14.35 -50.58
CA TYR A 512 30.60 15.75 -50.28
C TYR A 512 31.56 16.35 -51.27
N GLY A 513 31.58 17.67 -51.31
CA GLY A 513 32.56 18.38 -52.09
C GLY A 513 32.63 19.85 -51.75
N ASN A 514 33.70 20.45 -52.23
CA ASN A 514 33.95 21.88 -52.14
C ASN A 514 34.36 22.36 -53.53
N THR A 515 33.86 23.51 -53.95
CA THR A 515 34.32 24.16 -55.19
C THR A 515 34.59 25.64 -54.95
N GLU A 516 35.77 26.09 -55.39
CA GLU A 516 36.12 27.51 -55.36
C GLU A 516 35.48 28.21 -56.58
N LEU A 517 34.66 29.23 -56.31
CA LEU A 517 34.08 30.09 -57.35
C LEU A 517 35.01 31.26 -57.66
N THR A 518 35.58 31.86 -56.61
CA THR A 518 36.54 32.97 -56.67
C THR A 518 37.49 32.89 -55.47
N PRO A 519 38.61 33.64 -55.43
CA PRO A 519 39.51 33.63 -54.28
C PRO A 519 38.85 33.88 -52.91
N GLN A 520 37.71 34.60 -52.89
CA GLN A 520 36.96 34.96 -51.69
C GLN A 520 35.74 34.08 -51.42
N TRP A 521 35.33 33.25 -52.38
CA TRP A 521 34.07 32.51 -52.31
C TRP A 521 34.28 31.04 -52.69
N ASP A 522 33.90 30.15 -51.78
CA ASP A 522 33.77 28.73 -51.98
C ASP A 522 32.33 28.28 -51.68
N ILE A 523 31.97 27.12 -52.24
CA ILE A 523 30.72 26.42 -51.96
C ILE A 523 31.05 25.02 -51.50
N ASP A 524 30.57 24.67 -50.31
CA ASP A 524 30.51 23.30 -49.81
C ASP A 524 29.16 22.68 -50.12
N PHE A 525 29.15 21.40 -50.46
CA PHE A 525 27.93 20.63 -50.57
C PHE A 525 28.08 19.24 -49.94
N TYR A 526 26.96 18.75 -49.43
CA TYR A 526 26.84 17.41 -48.87
C TYR A 526 25.51 16.81 -49.30
N ALA A 527 25.53 15.53 -49.69
CA ALA A 527 24.33 14.74 -49.91
C ALA A 527 24.57 13.33 -49.39
N GLY A 528 23.65 12.81 -48.59
CA GLY A 528 23.80 11.49 -48.00
C GLY A 528 22.47 10.83 -47.67
N ILE A 529 22.58 9.54 -47.35
CA ILE A 529 21.50 8.71 -46.85
C ILE A 529 21.99 8.00 -45.61
N GLY A 530 21.10 7.85 -44.63
CA GLY A 530 21.39 7.13 -43.40
C GLY A 530 20.14 6.48 -42.86
N GLN A 531 20.35 5.61 -41.87
CA GLN A 531 19.29 4.96 -41.13
C GLN A 531 19.70 4.89 -39.66
N ALA A 532 18.71 5.06 -38.79
CA ALA A 532 18.86 4.87 -37.35
C ALA A 532 17.96 3.70 -36.91
N TYR A 533 18.52 2.78 -36.14
CA TYR A 533 17.75 1.80 -35.37
C TYR A 533 17.56 2.34 -33.95
N LEU A 534 16.34 2.30 -33.42
CA LEU A 534 15.94 2.95 -32.18
C LEU A 534 15.41 1.90 -31.20
N ASP A 535 15.94 1.88 -29.99
CA ASP A 535 15.43 1.10 -28.85
C ASP A 535 15.03 2.10 -27.76
N GLY A 536 13.73 2.29 -27.59
CA GLY A 536 13.14 3.26 -26.67
C GLY A 536 12.40 2.58 -25.53
N LYS A 537 12.62 3.06 -24.30
CA LYS A 537 11.96 2.60 -23.09
C LYS A 537 11.31 3.76 -22.35
N ARG A 538 10.08 3.55 -21.87
CA ARG A 538 9.35 4.49 -21.01
C ARG A 538 8.94 3.80 -19.72
N HIS A 539 9.47 4.25 -18.60
CA HIS A 539 9.13 3.74 -17.28
C HIS A 539 7.94 4.54 -16.73
N LEU A 540 6.82 3.86 -16.53
CA LEU A 540 5.59 4.41 -15.99
C LEU A 540 5.50 3.98 -14.53
N SER A 541 6.13 4.75 -13.64
CA SER A 541 6.24 4.44 -12.21
C SER A 541 4.88 4.31 -11.53
N PHE A 542 3.91 5.15 -11.93
CA PHE A 542 2.54 5.08 -11.40
C PHE A 542 1.80 3.78 -11.79
N LEU A 543 2.28 3.07 -12.81
CA LEU A 543 1.78 1.75 -13.23
C LEU A 543 2.68 0.59 -12.81
N GLY A 544 3.89 0.86 -12.31
CA GLY A 544 4.91 -0.17 -12.10
C GLY A 544 5.29 -0.94 -13.38
N ARG A 545 5.20 -0.30 -14.56
CA ARG A 545 5.41 -0.95 -15.87
C ARG A 545 6.38 -0.17 -16.76
N THR A 546 6.99 -0.88 -17.70
CA THR A 546 7.84 -0.30 -18.74
C THR A 546 7.23 -0.58 -20.11
N ALA A 547 7.04 0.47 -20.90
CA ALA A 547 6.68 0.37 -22.32
C ALA A 547 7.97 0.41 -23.15
N GLU A 548 8.18 -0.60 -23.98
CA GLU A 548 9.37 -0.74 -24.84
C GLU A 548 8.95 -0.69 -26.32
N SER A 549 9.80 -0.13 -27.18
CA SER A 549 9.68 -0.26 -28.63
C SER A 549 10.53 -1.42 -29.12
N GLU A 550 9.98 -2.31 -29.93
CA GLU A 550 10.75 -3.34 -30.66
C GLU A 550 11.39 -2.81 -31.96
#